data_AF-A0A1Y4LK56-F1
#
_entry.id   AF-A0A1Y4LK56-F1
#
_cell.length_a   1.000
_cell.length_b   1.000
_cell.length_c   1.000
_cell.angle_alpha   90.00
_cell.angle_beta   90.00
_cell.angle_gamma   90.00
#
_symmetry.space_group_name_H-M   'P 1'
#
loop_
_entity.id
_entity.type
_entity.pdbx_description
1 polymer ?
#
loop_
_entity_poly.entity_id
_entity_poly.type
_entity_poly.pdbx_seq_one_letter_code
_entity_poly.pdbx_strand_id
1 'polypeptide(L)'
;MPTSIFHSPFTTALSGSAKETEDRIRNIFQYEKKRPPVPALLLACALALTCGGLVSCQPASGADSAPPTGLGISMDIQYYDTLGNYIEIPTLTLPSDTEPDEGITAINQALAELKAEYTPLLSALEGGTAAHLDYISTFENRCLFYPTQTTQHLNLVFFRSSYTTDLNTGHVLTLVYDFREGRQVTLEDALEAAGQTEAGLYQALADQYAPELAQRSQEITRNQAPDLPPANLAIHALALEGFRMKSDGEPVFYLTARVDDQDDTVSDAVSGSDNLYIWSGGHFELYDQYAPNLPPLVPLEEQLDQWFGGQPLWCQWSLHGGEPEGGFVTPSSPAPDSSEYPGGSSAAPVSPDSESASEEDAVSSTSEDYGLWNLEYSLWRDGWDSPAGLGMQTSTIFFDAPGTRIERPGESLTQNEEDYWLTYEWDGFSARYYHLASNGSETLRTIDTTRTDVTTQRGVRVGDSREDVLAAYPEAKSHSDRNPSLNEESCLWISEDLENDQGLALLFYLDGDTVRQITLTRLL
;
A
#
# COMPACT_ATOMS: atom_id res chain seq x y z
N MET A 1 4.12 -43.21 37.94
CA MET A 1 3.18 -42.11 37.68
C MET A 1 3.11 -41.92 36.17
N PRO A 2 1.98 -42.23 35.51
CA PRO A 2 1.86 -42.16 34.06
C PRO A 2 1.57 -40.73 33.58
N THR A 3 2.04 -40.41 32.39
CA THR A 3 1.78 -39.17 31.65
C THR A 3 0.37 -39.16 31.06
N SER A 4 -0.33 -38.02 31.18
CA SER A 4 -1.61 -37.80 30.51
C SER A 4 -1.38 -37.20 29.12
N ILE A 5 -1.96 -37.80 28.09
CA ILE A 5 -2.00 -37.27 26.72
C ILE A 5 -3.44 -36.85 26.43
N PHE A 6 -3.62 -35.63 25.92
CA PHE A 6 -4.94 -35.12 25.54
C PHE A 6 -5.44 -35.81 24.27
N HIS A 7 -6.70 -36.25 24.28
CA HIS A 7 -7.39 -36.79 23.11
C HIS A 7 -8.49 -35.83 22.65
N SER A 8 -8.44 -35.41 21.39
CA SER A 8 -9.48 -34.63 20.73
C SER A 8 -10.72 -35.51 20.42
N PRO A 9 -11.96 -35.01 20.56
CA PRO A 9 -13.18 -35.82 20.42
C PRO A 9 -13.56 -36.18 18.97
N PHE A 10 -12.79 -35.78 17.95
CA PHE A 10 -13.14 -35.97 16.53
C PHE A 10 -12.28 -36.99 15.76
N THR A 11 -11.49 -37.82 16.45
CA THR A 11 -10.73 -38.93 15.82
C THR A 11 -11.46 -40.27 15.97
N THR A 12 -12.09 -40.73 14.88
CA THR A 12 -12.71 -42.06 14.81
C THR A 12 -11.66 -43.09 14.35
N ALA A 13 -11.05 -43.81 15.28
CA ALA A 13 -10.12 -44.88 14.95
C ALA A 13 -10.86 -46.08 14.30
N LEU A 14 -10.71 -46.25 12.98
CA LEU A 14 -11.18 -47.43 12.24
C LEU A 14 -10.23 -48.63 12.43
N SER A 15 -10.17 -49.16 13.66
CA SER A 15 -9.47 -50.41 13.98
C SER A 15 -10.40 -51.43 14.65
N GLY A 16 -11.36 -51.95 13.87
CA GLY A 16 -12.23 -53.07 14.21
C GLY A 16 -12.32 -54.04 13.04
N SER A 17 -12.55 -55.33 13.31
CA SER A 17 -12.62 -56.31 12.21
C SER A 17 -13.83 -56.04 11.31
N ALA A 18 -13.72 -56.35 10.01
CA ALA A 18 -14.75 -56.03 9.00
C ALA A 18 -16.19 -56.45 9.38
N LYS A 19 -16.32 -57.52 10.17
CA LYS A 19 -17.60 -58.05 10.67
C LYS A 19 -18.32 -57.10 11.65
N GLU A 20 -17.56 -56.36 12.48
CA GLU A 20 -18.09 -55.40 13.44
C GLU A 20 -18.60 -54.13 12.76
N THR A 21 -17.95 -53.71 11.67
CA THR A 21 -18.41 -52.62 10.81
C THR A 21 -19.70 -53.00 10.07
N GLU A 22 -19.80 -54.23 9.58
CA GLU A 22 -21.00 -54.74 8.89
C GLU A 22 -22.22 -54.76 9.80
N ASP A 23 -22.10 -55.29 11.02
CA ASP A 23 -23.21 -55.35 11.98
C ASP A 23 -23.67 -53.95 12.43
N ARG A 24 -22.75 -52.99 12.57
CA ARG A 24 -23.07 -51.58 12.85
C ARG A 24 -23.88 -50.92 11.72
N ILE A 25 -23.45 -51.08 10.47
CA ILE A 25 -24.18 -50.54 9.30
C ILE A 25 -25.57 -51.19 9.20
N ARG A 26 -25.65 -52.51 9.41
CA ARG A 26 -26.92 -53.26 9.39
C ARG A 26 -27.90 -52.76 10.45
N ASN A 27 -27.42 -52.40 11.64
CA ASN A 27 -28.25 -51.88 12.74
C ASN A 27 -28.78 -50.47 12.44
N ILE A 28 -27.98 -49.62 11.76
CA ILE A 28 -28.42 -48.28 11.30
C ILE A 28 -29.58 -48.40 10.30
N PHE A 29 -29.50 -49.32 9.33
CA PHE A 29 -30.56 -49.53 8.33
C PHE A 29 -31.80 -50.30 8.86
N GLN A 30 -31.75 -50.84 10.08
CA GLN A 30 -32.87 -51.58 10.70
C GLN A 30 -33.51 -50.88 11.90
N TYR A 31 -33.03 -49.71 12.32
CA TYR A 31 -33.71 -48.91 13.34
C TYR A 31 -35.14 -48.54 12.89
N GLU A 32 -36.11 -48.68 13.79
CA GLU A 32 -37.52 -48.89 13.42
C GLU A 32 -38.13 -47.78 12.55
N LYS A 33 -38.73 -48.17 11.41
CA LYS A 33 -39.60 -47.30 10.60
C LYS A 33 -40.94 -47.00 11.29
N LYS A 34 -40.90 -46.32 12.44
CA LYS A 34 -42.07 -45.72 13.09
C LYS A 34 -42.42 -44.41 12.36
N ARG A 35 -43.46 -44.44 11.54
CA ARG A 35 -44.04 -43.24 10.93
C ARG A 35 -44.46 -42.26 12.05
N PRO A 36 -44.24 -40.94 11.91
CA PRO A 36 -44.70 -39.98 12.90
C PRO A 36 -46.23 -40.08 13.06
N PRO A 37 -46.77 -39.96 14.28
CA PRO A 37 -48.21 -40.05 14.50
C PRO A 37 -48.91 -38.89 13.78
N VAL A 38 -49.92 -39.20 12.97
CA VAL A 38 -50.67 -38.24 12.14
C VAL A 38 -51.13 -36.96 12.89
N PRO A 39 -51.53 -37.00 14.19
CA PRO A 39 -51.81 -35.79 14.95
C PRO A 39 -50.64 -34.79 15.05
N ALA A 40 -49.39 -35.26 15.12
CA ALA A 40 -48.22 -34.37 15.17
C ALA A 40 -47.96 -33.67 13.83
N LEU A 41 -48.23 -34.35 12.71
CA LEU A 41 -48.17 -33.75 11.38
C LEU A 41 -49.25 -32.67 11.23
N LEU A 42 -50.48 -32.95 11.68
CA LEU A 42 -51.58 -31.99 11.65
C LEU A 42 -51.31 -30.78 12.57
N LEU A 43 -50.68 -30.99 13.73
CA LEU A 43 -50.28 -29.90 14.63
C LEU A 43 -49.22 -29.00 13.98
N ALA A 44 -48.23 -29.58 13.29
CA ALA A 44 -47.22 -28.84 12.54
C ALA A 44 -47.82 -28.06 11.36
N CYS A 45 -48.76 -28.65 10.61
CA CYS A 45 -49.49 -27.94 9.56
C CYS A 45 -50.36 -26.80 10.11
N ALA A 46 -51.00 -26.98 11.28
CA ALA A 46 -51.77 -25.93 11.93
C ALA A 46 -50.87 -24.77 12.40
N LEU A 47 -49.71 -25.07 12.99
CA LEU A 47 -48.69 -24.07 13.34
C LEU A 47 -48.22 -23.29 12.11
N ALA A 48 -47.87 -23.97 11.02
CA ALA A 48 -47.46 -23.33 9.76
C ALA A 48 -48.56 -22.41 9.19
N LEU A 49 -49.83 -22.83 9.26
CA LEU A 49 -50.97 -22.01 8.84
C LEU A 49 -51.21 -20.79 9.73
N THR A 50 -50.88 -20.85 11.04
CA THR A 50 -50.94 -19.69 11.94
C THR A 50 -49.74 -18.75 11.82
N CYS A 51 -48.60 -19.23 11.29
CA CYS A 51 -47.41 -18.40 11.05
C CYS A 51 -47.48 -17.60 9.73
N GLY A 52 -48.42 -17.89 8.84
CA GLY A 52 -48.59 -17.20 7.54
C GLY A 52 -49.18 -15.78 7.61
N GLY A 53 -49.14 -15.11 8.77
CA GLY A 53 -49.80 -13.82 9.02
C GLY A 53 -48.88 -12.64 9.38
N LEU A 54 -47.56 -12.86 9.49
CA LEU A 54 -46.57 -11.82 9.82
C LEU A 54 -45.43 -11.76 8.81
N VAL A 55 -45.79 -11.87 7.53
CA VAL A 55 -44.90 -11.60 6.41
C VAL A 55 -45.57 -10.52 5.57
N SER A 56 -45.17 -9.26 5.79
CA SER A 56 -45.52 -8.15 4.90
C SER A 56 -44.63 -8.15 3.66
N CYS A 57 -44.50 -9.29 3.00
CA CYS A 57 -44.12 -9.32 1.60
C CYS A 57 -45.31 -8.75 0.82
N GLN A 58 -45.33 -7.43 0.66
CA GLN A 58 -45.84 -6.89 -0.59
C GLN A 58 -44.95 -7.51 -1.68
N PRO A 59 -45.49 -8.33 -2.61
CA PRO A 59 -44.75 -8.57 -3.83
C PRO A 59 -44.65 -7.19 -4.48
N ALA A 60 -43.43 -6.65 -4.56
CA ALA A 60 -43.15 -5.50 -5.41
C ALA A 60 -43.51 -5.93 -6.83
N SER A 61 -44.73 -5.56 -7.25
CA SER A 61 -45.22 -5.78 -8.59
C SER A 61 -44.21 -5.17 -9.55
N GLY A 62 -43.66 -5.99 -10.44
CA GLY A 62 -42.60 -5.61 -11.38
C GLY A 62 -43.06 -4.50 -12.33
N ALA A 63 -42.92 -3.26 -11.88
CA ALA A 63 -42.46 -2.18 -12.73
C ALA A 63 -40.97 -2.43 -12.97
N ASP A 64 -40.53 -2.29 -14.21
CA ASP A 64 -39.21 -2.74 -14.66
C ASP A 64 -38.08 -2.07 -13.85
N SER A 65 -37.39 -2.85 -13.02
CA SER A 65 -36.16 -2.44 -12.31
C SER A 65 -34.93 -2.40 -13.23
N ALA A 66 -35.12 -2.50 -14.54
CA ALA A 66 -34.04 -2.53 -15.51
C ALA A 66 -33.31 -1.18 -15.55
N PRO A 67 -31.99 -1.16 -15.81
CA PRO A 67 -31.29 0.09 -16.04
C PRO A 67 -31.97 0.93 -17.14
N PRO A 68 -31.93 2.27 -17.05
CA PRO A 68 -32.43 3.15 -18.09
C PRO A 68 -31.92 2.74 -19.47
N THR A 69 -32.79 2.81 -20.48
CA THR A 69 -32.47 2.30 -21.82
C THR A 69 -31.30 3.06 -22.42
N GLY A 70 -30.16 2.38 -22.61
CA GLY A 70 -28.95 2.97 -23.15
C GLY A 70 -28.07 3.69 -22.12
N LEU A 71 -28.34 3.55 -20.81
CA LEU A 71 -27.36 3.91 -19.77
C LEU A 71 -26.08 3.10 -19.99
N GLY A 72 -24.95 3.80 -20.09
CA GLY A 72 -23.63 3.23 -20.21
C GLY A 72 -22.62 3.95 -19.32
N ILE A 73 -21.42 3.39 -19.24
CA ILE A 73 -20.29 3.98 -18.52
C ILE A 73 -19.20 4.26 -19.55
N SER A 74 -18.68 5.49 -19.60
CA SER A 74 -17.48 5.83 -20.36
C SER A 74 -16.40 6.26 -19.38
N MET A 75 -15.13 5.94 -19.64
CA MET A 75 -14.05 6.57 -18.88
C MET A 75 -13.88 8.02 -19.33
N ASP A 76 -13.77 8.94 -18.38
CA ASP A 76 -13.40 10.34 -18.61
C ASP A 76 -11.91 10.53 -18.31
N ILE A 77 -11.43 9.93 -17.22
CA ILE A 77 -9.99 9.71 -16.96
C ILE A 77 -9.75 8.21 -16.82
N GLN A 78 -8.74 7.72 -17.54
CA GLN A 78 -8.13 6.42 -17.33
C GLN A 78 -6.63 6.58 -17.56
N TYR A 79 -5.86 6.60 -16.48
CA TYR A 79 -4.44 6.93 -16.49
C TYR A 79 -3.66 5.98 -15.61
N TYR A 80 -2.56 5.42 -16.14
CA TYR A 80 -1.61 4.60 -15.42
C TYR A 80 -0.20 4.94 -15.86
N ASP A 81 0.72 5.16 -14.92
CA ASP A 81 2.11 5.44 -15.22
C ASP A 81 3.11 4.54 -14.49
N THR A 82 4.37 4.65 -14.89
CA THR A 82 5.50 3.91 -14.31
C THR A 82 5.85 4.33 -12.88
N LEU A 83 5.22 5.37 -12.33
CA LEU A 83 5.40 5.83 -10.95
C LEU A 83 4.30 5.28 -10.01
N GLY A 84 3.35 4.50 -10.54
CA GLY A 84 2.29 3.87 -9.77
C GLY A 84 1.05 4.75 -9.54
N ASN A 85 0.93 5.85 -10.31
CA ASN A 85 -0.23 6.74 -10.29
C ASN A 85 -1.34 6.12 -11.15
N TYR A 86 -2.43 5.66 -10.53
CA TYR A 86 -3.50 4.89 -11.18
C TYR A 86 -4.86 5.56 -10.96
N ILE A 87 -5.35 6.30 -11.96
CA ILE A 87 -6.56 7.14 -11.84
C ILE A 87 -7.64 6.66 -12.83
N GLU A 88 -8.79 6.28 -12.30
CA GLU A 88 -9.94 5.77 -13.05
C GLU A 88 -11.20 6.53 -12.63
N ILE A 89 -11.63 7.49 -13.46
CA ILE A 89 -12.83 8.30 -13.19
C ILE A 89 -13.77 8.19 -14.40
N PRO A 90 -14.94 7.53 -14.23
CA PRO A 90 -15.94 7.38 -15.28
C PRO A 90 -16.85 8.61 -15.40
N THR A 91 -17.71 8.57 -16.42
CA THR A 91 -18.95 9.34 -16.54
C THR A 91 -20.08 8.41 -16.99
N LEU A 92 -21.29 8.65 -16.49
CA LEU A 92 -22.50 7.98 -16.93
C LEU A 92 -22.99 8.61 -18.23
N THR A 93 -23.17 7.79 -19.26
CA THR A 93 -23.60 8.22 -20.60
C THR A 93 -25.01 7.73 -20.92
N LEU A 94 -25.72 8.52 -21.72
CA LEU A 94 -27.07 8.23 -22.24
C LEU A 94 -27.12 8.47 -23.75
N PRO A 95 -28.10 7.90 -24.47
CA PRO A 95 -28.37 8.23 -25.87
C PRO A 95 -28.66 9.73 -26.03
N SER A 96 -28.23 10.33 -27.15
CA SER A 96 -28.28 11.79 -27.36
C SER A 96 -29.69 12.42 -27.42
N ASP A 97 -30.73 11.59 -27.46
CA ASP A 97 -32.15 11.95 -27.42
C ASP A 97 -32.82 11.68 -26.04
N THR A 98 -32.04 11.25 -25.05
CA THR A 98 -32.50 10.95 -23.68
C THR A 98 -31.94 11.98 -22.69
N GLU A 99 -32.81 12.67 -21.95
CA GLU A 99 -32.39 13.56 -20.86
C GLU A 99 -32.03 12.73 -19.59
N PRO A 100 -30.97 13.08 -18.85
CA PRO A 100 -30.65 12.44 -17.59
C PRO A 100 -31.68 12.78 -16.51
N ASP A 101 -31.93 11.82 -15.61
CA ASP A 101 -32.70 12.07 -14.39
C ASP A 101 -31.85 12.74 -13.30
N GLU A 102 -32.46 12.94 -12.12
CA GLU A 102 -31.81 13.56 -10.98
C GLU A 102 -30.62 12.73 -10.46
N GLY A 103 -30.74 11.40 -10.43
CA GLY A 103 -29.67 10.50 -10.00
C GLY A 103 -28.46 10.50 -10.93
N ILE A 104 -28.67 10.38 -12.24
CA ILE A 104 -27.60 10.44 -13.23
C ILE A 104 -26.94 11.82 -13.24
N THR A 105 -27.72 12.89 -13.06
CA THR A 105 -27.20 14.26 -12.97
C THR A 105 -26.33 14.44 -11.72
N ALA A 106 -26.81 14.01 -10.55
CA ALA A 106 -26.07 14.10 -9.28
C ALA A 106 -24.77 13.28 -9.31
N ILE A 107 -24.82 12.05 -9.84
CA ILE A 107 -23.64 11.18 -9.94
C ILE A 107 -22.61 11.75 -10.92
N ASN A 108 -23.03 12.24 -12.09
CA ASN A 108 -22.10 12.90 -13.01
C ASN A 108 -21.50 14.19 -12.43
N GLN A 109 -22.23 14.92 -11.59
CA GLN A 109 -21.66 16.05 -10.84
C GLN A 109 -20.60 15.57 -9.84
N ALA A 110 -20.89 14.56 -9.02
CA ALA A 110 -19.94 14.01 -8.06
C ALA A 110 -18.67 13.43 -8.72
N LEU A 111 -18.81 12.80 -9.90
CA LEU A 111 -17.68 12.33 -10.71
C LEU A 111 -16.85 13.48 -11.29
N ALA A 112 -17.48 14.60 -11.66
CA ALA A 112 -16.79 15.80 -12.10
C ALA A 112 -16.06 16.52 -10.94
N GLU A 113 -16.63 16.49 -9.74
CA GLU A 113 -15.99 16.99 -8.51
C GLU A 113 -14.77 16.12 -8.14
N LEU A 114 -14.91 14.79 -8.14
CA LEU A 114 -13.80 13.85 -7.98
C LEU A 114 -12.69 14.10 -9.02
N LYS A 115 -13.04 14.27 -10.29
CA LYS A 115 -12.09 14.64 -11.36
C LYS A 115 -11.36 15.95 -11.07
N ALA A 116 -12.02 16.93 -10.47
CA ALA A 116 -11.38 18.20 -10.11
C ALA A 116 -10.31 18.01 -9.01
N GLU A 117 -10.49 17.08 -8.08
CA GLU A 117 -9.49 16.74 -7.04
C GLU A 117 -8.19 16.19 -7.64
N TYR A 118 -8.28 15.34 -8.67
CA TYR A 118 -7.11 14.74 -9.36
C TYR A 118 -6.52 15.61 -10.47
N THR A 119 -7.21 16.69 -10.89
CA THR A 119 -6.76 17.58 -11.97
C THR A 119 -5.38 18.23 -11.70
N PRO A 120 -5.03 18.69 -10.48
CA PRO A 120 -3.69 19.21 -10.19
C PRO A 120 -2.57 18.18 -10.39
N LEU A 121 -2.77 16.94 -9.94
CA LEU A 121 -1.82 15.83 -10.11
C LEU A 121 -1.60 15.53 -11.60
N LEU A 122 -2.68 15.34 -12.35
CA LEU A 122 -2.62 15.04 -13.78
C LEU A 122 -1.94 16.17 -14.58
N SER A 123 -2.21 17.43 -14.23
CA SER A 123 -1.57 18.60 -14.86
C SER A 123 -0.06 18.65 -14.58
N ALA A 124 0.36 18.27 -13.37
CA ALA A 124 1.78 18.22 -13.00
C ALA A 124 2.52 17.07 -13.68
N LEU A 125 1.86 15.91 -13.86
CA LEU A 125 2.39 14.75 -14.59
C LEU A 125 2.58 15.06 -16.08
N GLU A 126 1.60 15.73 -16.72
CA GLU A 126 1.72 16.17 -18.11
C GLU A 126 2.81 17.23 -18.29
N GLY A 127 2.85 18.24 -17.40
CA GLY A 127 3.82 19.34 -17.43
C GLY A 127 5.24 18.98 -16.98
N GLY A 128 5.48 17.75 -16.52
CA GLY A 128 6.76 17.30 -15.99
C GLY A 128 7.20 17.97 -14.68
N THR A 129 6.26 18.62 -13.98
CA THR A 129 6.48 19.23 -12.67
C THR A 129 6.08 18.32 -11.50
N ALA A 130 5.58 17.11 -11.78
CA ALA A 130 5.25 16.11 -10.77
C ALA A 130 6.44 15.71 -9.88
N ALA A 131 7.68 15.80 -10.38
CA ALA A 131 8.89 15.61 -9.57
C ALA A 131 9.05 16.62 -8.41
N HIS A 132 8.29 17.71 -8.39
CA HIS A 132 8.20 18.64 -7.26
C HIS A 132 7.02 18.34 -6.30
N LEU A 133 6.28 17.24 -6.50
CA LEU A 133 5.19 16.81 -5.61
C LEU A 133 5.61 15.73 -4.60
N ASP A 134 6.73 15.03 -4.81
CA ASP A 134 7.10 13.85 -4.00
C ASP A 134 7.43 14.16 -2.53
N TYR A 135 7.73 15.42 -2.18
CA TYR A 135 7.90 15.88 -0.79
C TYR A 135 6.65 16.54 -0.18
N ILE A 136 5.55 16.65 -0.94
CA ILE A 136 4.28 17.22 -0.48
C ILE A 136 3.17 16.21 -0.79
N SER A 137 2.95 15.27 0.14
CA SER A 137 1.95 14.19 0.05
C SER A 137 0.49 14.69 0.18
N THR A 138 0.13 15.78 -0.51
CA THR A 138 -1.21 16.39 -0.48
C THR A 138 -2.18 15.80 -1.50
N PHE A 139 -1.71 14.92 -2.39
CA PHE A 139 -2.54 14.29 -3.40
C PHE A 139 -2.56 12.78 -3.22
N GLU A 140 -3.77 12.22 -3.20
CA GLU A 140 -3.96 10.82 -3.48
C GLU A 140 -3.57 10.56 -4.93
N ASN A 141 -2.88 9.45 -5.15
CA ASN A 141 -2.36 9.08 -6.46
C ASN A 141 -2.94 7.77 -7.00
N ARG A 142 -3.88 7.17 -6.25
CA ARG A 142 -4.70 6.06 -6.68
C ARG A 142 -6.17 6.37 -6.48
N CYS A 143 -6.92 6.21 -7.58
CA CYS A 143 -8.38 6.20 -7.61
C CYS A 143 -8.79 5.02 -8.49
N LEU A 144 -9.05 3.86 -7.88
CA LEU A 144 -9.31 2.60 -8.58
C LEU A 144 -10.82 2.31 -8.58
N PHE A 145 -11.37 2.03 -9.76
CA PHE A 145 -12.82 1.96 -9.99
C PHE A 145 -13.33 0.52 -10.07
N TYR A 146 -14.29 0.19 -9.20
CA TYR A 146 -14.94 -1.11 -9.11
C TYR A 146 -16.44 -0.97 -9.41
N PRO A 147 -16.86 -1.02 -10.69
CA PRO A 147 -18.27 -0.99 -11.07
C PRO A 147 -18.96 -2.32 -10.81
N THR A 148 -20.13 -2.28 -10.15
CA THR A 148 -21.06 -3.43 -10.12
C THR A 148 -22.46 -3.03 -10.54
N GLN A 149 -23.19 -3.99 -11.08
CA GLN A 149 -24.59 -3.83 -11.42
C GLN A 149 -25.41 -4.97 -10.83
N THR A 150 -26.49 -4.60 -10.13
CA THR A 150 -27.50 -5.53 -9.64
C THR A 150 -28.77 -5.44 -10.50
N THR A 151 -29.84 -6.10 -10.07
CA THR A 151 -31.17 -6.00 -10.68
C THR A 151 -31.91 -4.70 -10.35
N GLN A 152 -31.37 -3.83 -9.48
CA GLN A 152 -32.02 -2.60 -9.01
C GLN A 152 -31.08 -1.40 -8.95
N HIS A 153 -29.77 -1.63 -8.83
CA HIS A 153 -28.77 -0.60 -8.61
C HIS A 153 -27.56 -0.73 -9.52
N LEU A 154 -26.99 0.42 -9.90
CA LEU A 154 -25.59 0.52 -10.34
C LEU A 154 -24.76 1.06 -9.17
N ASN A 155 -23.72 0.35 -8.78
CA ASN A 155 -22.78 0.78 -7.75
C ASN A 155 -21.46 1.20 -8.40
N LEU A 156 -20.99 2.40 -8.06
CA LEU A 156 -19.68 2.91 -8.41
C LEU A 156 -18.87 2.99 -7.11
N VAL A 157 -17.91 2.08 -6.93
CA VAL A 157 -17.03 2.05 -5.76
C VAL A 157 -15.64 2.48 -6.19
N PHE A 158 -15.06 3.46 -5.51
CA PHE A 158 -13.72 3.97 -5.77
C PHE A 158 -12.84 3.71 -4.55
N PHE A 159 -11.78 2.93 -4.72
CA PHE A 159 -10.72 2.85 -3.72
C PHE A 159 -9.76 4.03 -3.92
N ARG A 160 -9.55 4.80 -2.86
CA ARG A 160 -8.74 6.02 -2.86
C ARG A 160 -7.55 5.85 -1.91
N SER A 161 -6.35 6.12 -2.41
CA SER A 161 -5.17 6.19 -1.55
C SER A 161 -4.07 7.08 -2.11
N SER A 162 -3.31 7.69 -1.21
CA SER A 162 -1.94 8.12 -1.47
C SER A 162 -0.97 6.99 -1.17
N TYR A 163 0.15 6.92 -1.88
CA TYR A 163 1.30 6.13 -1.43
C TYR A 163 1.84 6.74 -0.12
N THR A 164 1.36 6.19 0.98
CA THR A 164 1.91 6.38 2.32
C THR A 164 2.31 5.01 2.88
N THR A 165 2.89 4.97 4.08
CA THR A 165 3.52 3.76 4.63
C THR A 165 2.51 2.62 4.82
N ASP A 166 3.01 1.43 5.19
CA ASP A 166 2.25 0.24 5.60
C ASP A 166 1.29 0.47 6.80
N LEU A 167 1.22 1.70 7.32
CA LEU A 167 0.30 2.14 8.36
C LEU A 167 -0.99 2.79 7.81
N ASN A 168 -1.23 2.85 6.50
CA ASN A 168 -2.47 3.39 5.95
C ASN A 168 -3.02 2.52 4.79
N THR A 169 -4.25 2.05 4.94
CA THR A 169 -4.90 1.14 3.97
C THR A 169 -5.79 1.85 2.94
N GLY A 170 -5.80 3.19 2.91
CA GLY A 170 -6.67 3.99 2.04
C GLY A 170 -8.12 4.07 2.53
N HIS A 171 -8.97 4.73 1.73
CA HIS A 171 -10.39 4.94 1.99
C HIS A 171 -11.24 4.70 0.74
N VAL A 172 -12.56 4.91 0.83
CA VAL A 172 -13.51 4.58 -0.24
C VAL A 172 -14.45 5.75 -0.51
N LEU A 173 -14.75 6.01 -1.79
CA LEU A 173 -15.91 6.81 -2.20
C LEU A 173 -16.91 5.91 -2.90
N THR A 174 -18.21 6.04 -2.58
CA THR A 174 -19.27 5.25 -3.22
C THR A 174 -20.40 6.10 -3.77
N LEU A 175 -20.81 5.84 -5.01
CA LEU A 175 -22.00 6.43 -5.63
C LEU A 175 -22.93 5.28 -6.07
N VAL A 176 -24.17 5.26 -5.59
CA VAL A 176 -25.14 4.20 -5.89
C VAL A 176 -26.38 4.79 -6.55
N TYR A 177 -26.71 4.34 -7.75
CA TYR A 177 -27.89 4.77 -8.50
C TYR A 177 -29.00 3.72 -8.41
N ASP A 178 -30.23 4.12 -8.08
CA ASP A 178 -31.42 3.27 -8.11
C ASP A 178 -32.12 3.41 -9.48
N PHE A 179 -32.21 2.29 -10.22
CA PHE A 179 -32.81 2.23 -11.56
C PHE A 179 -34.32 2.49 -11.60
N ARG A 180 -35.01 2.27 -10.48
CA ARG A 180 -36.46 2.35 -10.35
C ARG A 180 -36.92 3.73 -9.88
N GLU A 181 -36.16 4.34 -8.97
CA GLU A 181 -36.46 5.67 -8.42
C GLU A 181 -35.77 6.80 -9.20
N GLY A 182 -34.76 6.50 -10.04
CA GLY A 182 -34.09 7.50 -10.89
C GLY A 182 -33.27 8.52 -10.09
N ARG A 183 -32.73 8.08 -8.95
CA ARG A 183 -32.00 8.91 -7.97
C ARG A 183 -30.77 8.19 -7.44
N GLN A 184 -29.92 8.94 -6.75
CA GLN A 184 -28.87 8.37 -5.92
C GLN A 184 -29.47 7.80 -4.62
N VAL A 185 -29.03 6.61 -4.21
CA VAL A 185 -29.31 6.04 -2.89
C VAL A 185 -28.43 6.76 -1.86
N THR A 186 -29.01 7.18 -0.75
CA THR A 186 -28.29 7.89 0.32
C THR A 186 -27.77 6.93 1.39
N LEU A 187 -26.84 7.40 2.23
CA LEU A 187 -26.38 6.64 3.38
C LEU A 187 -27.51 6.34 4.39
N GLU A 188 -28.50 7.24 4.49
CA GLU A 188 -29.69 7.05 5.35
C GLU A 188 -30.56 5.90 4.81
N ASP A 189 -30.83 5.85 3.50
CA ASP A 189 -31.55 4.74 2.85
C ASP A 189 -30.85 3.39 3.14
N ALA A 190 -29.53 3.34 3.00
CA ALA A 190 -28.74 2.13 3.20
C ALA A 190 -28.75 1.67 4.67
N LEU A 191 -28.56 2.60 5.61
CA LEU A 191 -28.63 2.31 7.05
C LEU A 191 -30.03 1.80 7.44
N GLU A 192 -31.11 2.41 6.91
CA GLU A 192 -32.48 1.93 7.13
C GLU A 192 -32.68 0.51 6.54
N ALA A 193 -32.19 0.26 5.32
CA ALA A 193 -32.29 -1.06 4.67
C ALA A 193 -31.58 -2.18 5.46
N ALA A 194 -30.45 -1.88 6.10
CA ALA A 194 -29.75 -2.81 6.99
C ALA A 194 -30.36 -2.92 8.40
N GLY A 195 -31.27 -2.02 8.77
CA GLY A 195 -31.73 -1.85 10.15
C GLY A 195 -30.61 -1.41 11.11
N GLN A 196 -29.62 -0.66 10.59
CA GLN A 196 -28.42 -0.25 11.29
C GLN A 196 -28.41 1.25 11.60
N THR A 197 -27.43 1.65 12.42
CA THR A 197 -27.05 3.06 12.60
C THR A 197 -25.53 3.15 12.54
N GLU A 198 -25.01 4.30 12.12
CA GLU A 198 -23.58 4.58 12.08
C GLU A 198 -22.88 4.23 13.42
N ALA A 199 -23.40 4.75 14.53
CA ALA A 199 -22.90 4.44 15.88
C ALA A 199 -23.03 2.95 16.26
N GLY A 200 -24.03 2.25 15.72
CA GLY A 200 -24.18 0.80 15.88
C GLY A 200 -23.11 0.01 15.14
N LEU A 201 -22.76 0.41 13.91
CA LEU A 201 -21.66 -0.17 13.14
C LEU A 201 -20.32 0.08 13.84
N TYR A 202 -20.08 1.31 14.34
CA TYR A 202 -18.87 1.65 15.10
C TYR A 202 -18.71 0.79 16.37
N GLN A 203 -19.78 0.63 17.16
CA GLN A 203 -19.73 -0.24 18.34
C GLN A 203 -19.52 -1.70 17.96
N ALA A 204 -20.17 -2.18 16.91
CA ALA A 204 -20.03 -3.56 16.44
C ALA A 204 -18.60 -3.87 15.94
N LEU A 205 -17.93 -2.91 15.28
CA LEU A 205 -16.53 -3.07 14.86
C LEU A 205 -15.61 -3.19 16.08
N ALA A 206 -15.75 -2.26 17.04
CA ALA A 206 -14.97 -2.27 18.27
C ALA A 206 -15.18 -3.56 19.09
N ASP A 207 -16.43 -4.00 19.25
CA ASP A 207 -16.77 -5.24 19.97
C ASP A 207 -16.22 -6.48 19.27
N GLN A 208 -16.19 -6.51 17.93
CA GLN A 208 -15.69 -7.65 17.16
C GLN A 208 -14.17 -7.81 17.32
N TYR A 209 -13.40 -6.72 17.24
CA TYR A 209 -11.93 -6.77 17.26
C TYR A 209 -11.31 -6.64 18.66
N ALA A 210 -12.06 -6.24 19.69
CA ALA A 210 -11.58 -6.13 21.07
C ALA A 210 -10.82 -7.38 21.60
N PRO A 211 -11.21 -8.64 21.31
CA PRO A 211 -10.45 -9.81 21.75
C PRO A 211 -9.06 -9.92 21.11
N GLU A 212 -8.93 -9.55 19.84
CA GLU A 212 -7.66 -9.59 19.10
C GLU A 212 -6.72 -8.47 19.59
N LEU A 213 -7.24 -7.25 19.72
CA LEU A 213 -6.48 -6.11 20.24
C LEU A 213 -6.01 -6.35 21.68
N ALA A 214 -6.83 -6.98 22.52
CA ALA A 214 -6.43 -7.40 23.86
C ALA A 214 -5.33 -8.48 23.86
N GLN A 215 -5.28 -9.37 22.86
CA GLN A 215 -4.19 -10.32 22.68
C GLN A 215 -2.90 -9.60 22.22
N ARG A 216 -2.98 -8.79 21.15
CA ARG A 216 -1.83 -8.03 20.62
C ARG A 216 -1.21 -7.13 21.68
N SER A 217 -2.03 -6.43 22.46
CA SER A 217 -1.60 -5.61 23.62
C SER A 217 -0.74 -6.41 24.62
N GLN A 218 -1.15 -7.64 24.96
CA GLN A 218 -0.40 -8.52 25.87
C GLN A 218 0.90 -9.04 25.26
N GLU A 219 0.95 -9.23 23.94
CA GLU A 219 2.14 -9.67 23.22
C GLU A 219 3.18 -8.55 23.11
N ILE A 220 2.75 -7.33 22.77
CA ILE A 220 3.58 -6.12 22.77
C ILE A 220 4.12 -5.86 24.19
N THR A 221 3.26 -5.82 25.20
CA THR A 221 3.63 -5.65 26.63
C THR A 221 4.68 -6.66 27.08
N ARG A 222 4.63 -7.91 26.58
CA ARG A 222 5.60 -8.96 26.94
C ARG A 222 6.98 -8.75 26.33
N ASN A 223 7.03 -8.09 25.18
CA ASN A 223 8.24 -7.88 24.39
C ASN A 223 8.89 -6.50 24.65
N GLN A 224 8.14 -5.58 25.27
CA GLN A 224 8.62 -4.26 25.72
C GLN A 224 9.63 -4.36 26.89
N ALA A 225 10.38 -3.28 27.10
CA ALA A 225 11.26 -3.15 28.26
C ALA A 225 10.43 -3.07 29.57
N PRO A 226 10.88 -3.67 30.69
CA PRO A 226 10.06 -3.84 31.90
C PRO A 226 9.64 -2.56 32.63
N ASP A 227 10.21 -1.42 32.24
CA ASP A 227 9.97 -0.07 32.75
C ASP A 227 8.99 0.76 31.91
N LEU A 228 8.59 0.27 30.73
CA LEU A 228 7.53 0.88 29.92
C LEU A 228 6.13 0.55 30.46
N PRO A 229 5.13 1.42 30.24
CA PRO A 229 3.74 1.08 30.50
C PRO A 229 3.28 -0.08 29.60
N PRO A 230 2.33 -0.92 30.04
CA PRO A 230 1.78 -1.96 29.20
C PRO A 230 0.98 -1.35 28.04
N ALA A 231 1.30 -1.75 26.81
CA ALA A 231 0.54 -1.40 25.61
C ALA A 231 -0.95 -1.74 25.78
N ASN A 232 -1.83 -0.89 25.24
CA ASN A 232 -3.27 -1.02 25.41
C ASN A 232 -4.00 -0.53 24.15
N LEU A 233 -4.09 -1.40 23.14
CA LEU A 233 -4.62 -1.05 21.82
C LEU A 233 -6.14 -0.90 21.81
N ALA A 234 -6.62 0.07 21.05
CA ALA A 234 -8.04 0.32 20.80
C ALA A 234 -8.30 0.77 19.35
N ILE A 235 -9.57 0.79 18.96
CA ILE A 235 -10.03 1.33 17.67
C ILE A 235 -10.56 2.75 17.92
N HIS A 236 -10.04 3.70 17.14
CA HIS A 236 -10.35 5.13 17.21
C HIS A 236 -10.67 5.69 15.82
N ALA A 237 -11.02 6.98 15.76
CA ALA A 237 -11.16 7.75 14.52
C ALA A 237 -11.99 7.05 13.43
N LEU A 238 -13.09 6.40 13.83
CA LEU A 238 -13.94 5.65 12.91
C LEU A 238 -14.70 6.61 11.98
N ALA A 239 -14.74 6.28 10.69
CA ALA A 239 -15.57 6.94 9.70
C ALA A 239 -16.30 5.90 8.82
N LEU A 240 -17.57 6.18 8.53
CA LEU A 240 -18.40 5.41 7.60
C LEU A 240 -18.28 6.02 6.20
N GLU A 241 -17.32 5.51 5.43
CA GLU A 241 -16.90 6.05 4.12
C GLU A 241 -17.98 5.93 3.04
N GLY A 242 -18.71 4.81 3.04
CA GLY A 242 -19.71 4.56 2.00
C GLY A 242 -20.31 3.16 2.03
N PHE A 243 -21.01 2.81 0.95
CA PHE A 243 -21.69 1.53 0.81
C PHE A 243 -21.91 1.12 -0.65
N ARG A 244 -22.20 -0.17 -0.87
CA ARG A 244 -22.75 -0.68 -2.12
C ARG A 244 -23.95 -1.58 -1.84
N MET A 245 -24.91 -1.62 -2.76
CA MET A 245 -26.10 -2.47 -2.65
C MET A 245 -25.88 -3.81 -3.36
N LYS A 246 -26.16 -4.92 -2.66
CA LYS A 246 -26.20 -6.27 -3.23
C LYS A 246 -27.51 -6.52 -3.99
N SER A 247 -27.57 -7.63 -4.73
CA SER A 247 -28.75 -8.05 -5.51
C SER A 247 -29.94 -8.51 -4.66
N ASP A 248 -29.74 -8.79 -3.37
CA ASP A 248 -30.78 -9.09 -2.39
C ASP A 248 -31.36 -7.81 -1.72
N GLY A 249 -30.78 -6.63 -1.99
CA GLY A 249 -31.16 -5.36 -1.40
C GLY A 249 -30.49 -5.04 -0.07
N GLU A 250 -29.63 -5.90 0.46
CA GLU A 250 -28.81 -5.56 1.63
C GLU A 250 -27.57 -4.74 1.21
N PRO A 251 -27.18 -3.71 1.98
CA PRO A 251 -25.93 -2.99 1.75
C PRO A 251 -24.72 -3.75 2.30
N VAL A 252 -23.56 -3.44 1.71
CA VAL A 252 -22.23 -3.69 2.25
C VAL A 252 -21.63 -2.32 2.56
N PHE A 253 -21.21 -2.08 3.81
CA PHE A 253 -20.63 -0.80 4.22
C PHE A 253 -19.10 -0.84 4.26
N TYR A 254 -18.47 0.29 3.98
CA TYR A 254 -17.03 0.49 4.07
C TYR A 254 -16.74 1.48 5.19
N LEU A 255 -15.87 1.10 6.14
CA LEU A 255 -15.50 1.92 7.28
C LEU A 255 -13.98 2.02 7.38
N THR A 256 -13.43 3.22 7.56
CA THR A 256 -12.06 3.38 8.04
C THR A 256 -12.05 3.46 9.57
N ALA A 257 -10.98 2.95 10.18
CA ALA A 257 -10.70 3.20 11.59
C ALA A 257 -9.21 3.06 11.91
N ARG A 258 -8.75 3.82 12.89
CA ARG A 258 -7.37 3.79 13.36
C ARG A 258 -7.20 2.79 14.50
N VAL A 259 -6.26 1.86 14.36
CA VAL A 259 -5.81 0.98 15.46
C VAL A 259 -4.58 1.61 16.07
N ASP A 260 -4.68 2.03 17.33
CA ASP A 260 -3.62 2.75 18.05
C ASP A 260 -3.66 2.43 19.55
N ASP A 261 -2.71 2.94 20.32
CA ASP A 261 -2.83 2.93 21.79
C ASP A 261 -4.08 3.72 22.26
N GLN A 262 -4.71 3.26 23.36
CA GLN A 262 -5.95 3.85 23.87
C GLN A 262 -5.79 5.30 24.33
N ASP A 263 -4.57 5.66 24.76
CA ASP A 263 -4.16 7.03 25.04
C ASP A 263 -2.70 7.19 24.59
N ASP A 264 -2.55 7.49 23.31
CA ASP A 264 -1.28 7.80 22.62
C ASP A 264 -0.43 8.85 23.37
N THR A 265 -1.06 9.77 24.11
CA THR A 265 -0.34 10.77 24.92
C THR A 265 0.29 10.20 26.20
N VAL A 266 -0.09 8.98 26.58
CA VAL A 266 0.37 8.25 27.77
C VAL A 266 1.25 7.04 27.39
N SER A 267 1.02 6.45 26.22
CA SER A 267 1.75 5.29 25.70
C SER A 267 1.75 5.32 24.17
N ASP A 268 2.92 5.53 23.57
CA ASP A 268 3.22 5.26 22.15
C ASP A 268 3.96 3.91 22.11
N ALA A 269 3.20 2.81 22.18
CA ALA A 269 3.72 1.45 22.16
C ALA A 269 3.71 0.86 20.75
N VAL A 270 2.87 1.39 19.86
CA VAL A 270 2.83 1.10 18.43
C VAL A 270 2.62 2.39 17.65
N SER A 271 3.25 2.49 16.47
CA SER A 271 2.82 3.49 15.50
C SER A 271 1.46 3.07 14.93
N GLY A 272 0.39 3.76 15.31
CA GLY A 272 -0.96 3.37 14.90
C GLY A 272 -1.19 3.37 13.40
N SER A 273 -2.11 2.51 12.96
CA SER A 273 -2.44 2.28 11.56
C SER A 273 -3.90 2.56 11.23
N ASP A 274 -4.15 3.19 10.08
CA ASP A 274 -5.47 3.47 9.54
C ASP A 274 -5.91 2.32 8.63
N ASN A 275 -6.98 1.62 9.00
CA ASN A 275 -7.40 0.36 8.41
C ASN A 275 -8.78 0.47 7.75
N LEU A 276 -9.00 -0.23 6.65
CA LEU A 276 -10.29 -0.30 5.95
C LEU A 276 -11.02 -1.61 6.32
N TYR A 277 -12.27 -1.49 6.77
CA TYR A 277 -13.12 -2.61 7.16
C TYR A 277 -14.38 -2.68 6.29
N ILE A 278 -14.75 -3.88 5.89
CA ILE A 278 -15.91 -4.16 5.05
C ILE A 278 -16.97 -4.84 5.93
N TRP A 279 -18.12 -4.21 6.12
CA TRP A 279 -19.27 -4.81 6.82
C TRP A 279 -20.21 -5.49 5.83
N SER A 280 -20.55 -6.75 6.09
CA SER A 280 -21.58 -7.48 5.35
C SER A 280 -22.29 -8.47 6.26
N GLY A 281 -23.64 -8.51 6.22
CA GLY A 281 -24.44 -9.52 6.91
C GLY A 281 -24.26 -9.58 8.44
N GLY A 282 -23.82 -8.50 9.08
CA GLY A 282 -23.54 -8.46 10.52
C GLY A 282 -22.11 -8.79 10.94
N HIS A 283 -21.17 -8.94 9.99
CA HIS A 283 -19.75 -9.21 10.25
C HIS A 283 -18.85 -8.18 9.56
N PHE A 284 -17.71 -7.86 10.17
CA PHE A 284 -16.65 -7.08 9.56
C PHE A 284 -15.50 -7.97 9.08
N GLU A 285 -14.97 -7.68 7.90
CA GLU A 285 -13.71 -8.22 7.41
C GLU A 285 -12.70 -7.07 7.25
N LEU A 286 -11.44 -7.29 7.65
CA LEU A 286 -10.36 -6.33 7.42
C LEU A 286 -9.91 -6.44 5.95
N TYR A 287 -9.99 -5.33 5.22
CA TYR A 287 -9.35 -5.21 3.92
C TYR A 287 -7.91 -4.75 4.14
N ASP A 288 -6.94 -5.63 3.87
CA ASP A 288 -5.50 -5.34 3.96
C ASP A 288 -4.94 -5.20 2.54
N GLN A 289 -4.71 -3.97 2.08
CA GLN A 289 -4.18 -3.70 0.72
C GLN A 289 -2.74 -4.23 0.51
N TYR A 290 -2.05 -4.64 1.56
CA TYR A 290 -0.68 -5.16 1.53
C TYR A 290 -0.64 -6.70 1.59
N ALA A 291 -1.80 -7.37 1.71
CA ALA A 291 -1.90 -8.81 1.73
C ALA A 291 -1.33 -9.44 0.43
N PRO A 292 -0.50 -10.50 0.51
CA PRO A 292 0.18 -11.09 -0.66
C PRO A 292 -0.78 -11.77 -1.66
N ASN A 293 -2.02 -12.00 -1.26
CA ASN A 293 -3.11 -12.46 -2.15
C ASN A 293 -4.32 -11.53 -1.97
N LEU A 294 -4.11 -10.23 -2.15
CA LEU A 294 -5.15 -9.19 -2.03
C LEU A 294 -6.42 -9.58 -2.82
N PRO A 295 -7.55 -9.87 -2.15
CA PRO A 295 -8.82 -9.96 -2.85
C PRO A 295 -9.18 -8.57 -3.39
N PRO A 296 -9.88 -8.44 -4.53
CA PRO A 296 -10.39 -7.14 -4.95
C PRO A 296 -11.37 -6.60 -3.91
N LEU A 297 -11.38 -5.27 -3.71
CA LEU A 297 -12.29 -4.57 -2.79
C LEU A 297 -13.78 -4.92 -3.01
N VAL A 298 -14.11 -5.32 -4.24
CA VAL A 298 -15.41 -5.83 -4.64
C VAL A 298 -15.24 -7.19 -5.32
N PRO A 299 -15.98 -8.25 -4.91
CA PRO A 299 -15.84 -9.59 -5.49
C PRO A 299 -16.01 -9.61 -7.02
N LEU A 300 -15.20 -10.41 -7.72
CA LEU A 300 -15.19 -10.46 -9.19
C LEU A 300 -16.55 -10.86 -9.77
N GLU A 301 -17.26 -11.77 -9.11
CA GLU A 301 -18.60 -12.22 -9.50
C GLU A 301 -19.68 -11.13 -9.41
N GLU A 302 -19.40 -10.00 -8.76
CA GLU A 302 -20.27 -8.82 -8.75
C GLU A 302 -19.84 -7.74 -9.76
N GLN A 303 -18.59 -7.76 -10.22
CA GLN A 303 -18.05 -6.78 -11.15
C GLN A 303 -18.67 -6.92 -12.55
N LEU A 304 -18.65 -5.83 -13.32
CA LEU A 304 -19.18 -5.84 -14.69
C LEU A 304 -18.28 -6.60 -15.68
N ASP A 305 -18.73 -7.80 -16.08
CA ASP A 305 -18.15 -8.59 -17.18
C ASP A 305 -18.12 -7.84 -18.54
N GLN A 306 -19.02 -6.89 -18.76
CA GLN A 306 -19.15 -6.16 -20.04
C GLN A 306 -18.56 -4.75 -19.96
N TRP A 307 -17.42 -4.53 -20.58
CA TRP A 307 -16.93 -3.18 -20.86
C TRP A 307 -17.78 -2.48 -21.92
N PHE A 308 -18.17 -1.24 -21.61
CA PHE A 308 -18.81 -0.31 -22.53
C PHE A 308 -17.80 0.42 -23.44
N GLY A 309 -16.83 -0.32 -23.99
CA GLY A 309 -15.95 0.17 -25.07
C GLY A 309 -14.69 0.95 -24.67
N GLY A 310 -14.26 0.86 -23.40
CA GLY A 310 -13.00 1.45 -22.90
C GLY A 310 -11.83 0.45 -22.83
N GLN A 311 -10.70 0.88 -22.25
CA GLN A 311 -9.56 0.01 -21.95
C GLN A 311 -9.77 -0.77 -20.63
N PRO A 312 -9.03 -1.87 -20.41
CA PRO A 312 -8.02 -1.89 -19.36
C PRO A 312 -8.32 -1.41 -17.92
N LEU A 313 -9.48 -1.64 -17.29
CA LEU A 313 -9.63 -1.26 -15.85
C LEU A 313 -8.77 -2.14 -14.92
N TRP A 314 -8.17 -1.51 -13.92
CA TRP A 314 -7.16 -2.06 -13.01
C TRP A 314 -7.61 -3.36 -12.36
N CYS A 315 -8.82 -3.40 -11.81
CA CYS A 315 -9.36 -4.56 -11.09
C CYS A 315 -9.52 -5.82 -11.97
N GLN A 316 -9.47 -5.67 -13.29
CA GLN A 316 -9.63 -6.77 -14.25
C GLN A 316 -8.29 -7.29 -14.81
N TRP A 317 -7.20 -6.52 -14.74
CA TRP A 317 -5.85 -6.98 -15.17
C TRP A 317 -4.85 -7.17 -14.03
N SER A 318 -4.94 -6.42 -12.93
CA SER A 318 -3.96 -6.46 -11.84
C SER A 318 -3.87 -7.84 -11.18
N LEU A 319 -5.03 -8.49 -10.95
CA LEU A 319 -5.15 -9.82 -10.34
C LEU A 319 -4.54 -10.97 -11.16
N HIS A 320 -4.10 -10.70 -12.39
CA HIS A 320 -3.44 -11.67 -13.26
C HIS A 320 -1.99 -11.29 -13.58
N GLY A 321 -1.42 -10.29 -12.88
CA GLY A 321 -0.10 -9.74 -13.19
C GLY A 321 -0.05 -9.10 -14.58
N GLY A 322 -1.20 -8.61 -15.07
CA GLY A 322 -1.29 -7.88 -16.33
C GLY A 322 -0.77 -6.45 -16.21
N GLU A 323 -0.77 -5.77 -17.36
CA GLU A 323 -0.42 -4.37 -17.52
C GLU A 323 -1.54 -3.68 -18.34
N PRO A 324 -1.73 -2.35 -18.22
CA PRO A 324 -2.74 -1.65 -19.00
C PRO A 324 -2.50 -1.81 -20.50
N GLU A 325 -3.58 -1.89 -21.28
CA GLU A 325 -3.47 -1.93 -22.74
C GLU A 325 -2.82 -0.63 -23.25
N GLY A 326 -1.82 -0.76 -24.12
CA GLY A 326 -0.93 0.34 -24.52
C GLY A 326 0.33 0.51 -23.65
N GLY A 327 0.40 -0.14 -22.48
CA GLY A 327 1.50 -0.03 -21.53
C GLY A 327 1.40 1.20 -20.61
N PHE A 328 2.25 1.26 -19.59
CA PHE A 328 2.30 2.40 -18.68
C PHE A 328 2.82 3.67 -19.36
N VAL A 329 2.21 4.81 -19.06
CA VAL A 329 2.74 6.13 -19.43
C VAL A 329 4.08 6.34 -18.69
N THR A 330 5.06 6.93 -19.37
CA THR A 330 6.25 7.48 -18.71
C THR A 330 6.06 9.00 -18.59
N PRO A 331 5.97 9.58 -17.38
CA PRO A 331 5.79 11.01 -17.19
C PRO A 331 6.95 11.82 -17.79
N SER A 332 6.68 13.04 -18.24
CA SER A 332 7.68 13.92 -18.84
C SER A 332 8.74 14.32 -17.80
N SER A 333 10.02 14.07 -18.05
CA SER A 333 11.08 14.78 -17.31
C SER A 333 11.22 16.21 -17.85
N PRO A 334 11.44 17.22 -17.00
CA PRO A 334 11.64 18.59 -17.47
C PRO A 334 12.92 18.68 -18.30
N ALA A 335 12.79 19.11 -19.56
CA ALA A 335 13.94 19.40 -20.40
C ALA A 335 14.61 20.71 -19.92
N PRO A 336 15.96 20.80 -19.91
CA PRO A 336 16.64 22.04 -19.56
C PRO A 336 16.31 23.13 -20.59
N ASP A 337 15.60 24.17 -20.16
CA ASP A 337 15.17 25.26 -21.03
C ASP A 337 16.39 26.04 -21.55
N SER A 338 16.58 26.03 -22.87
CA SER A 338 17.77 26.54 -23.54
C SER A 338 17.47 27.71 -24.48
N SER A 339 16.53 28.59 -24.09
CA SER A 339 16.36 29.88 -24.77
C SER A 339 15.70 30.97 -23.94
N GLU A 340 16.48 31.97 -23.50
CA GLU A 340 16.33 33.38 -23.92
C GLU A 340 17.24 34.32 -23.11
N TYR A 341 18.23 34.95 -23.77
CA TYR A 341 18.59 36.36 -23.50
C TYR A 341 19.22 37.00 -24.75
N PRO A 342 18.62 38.05 -25.34
CA PRO A 342 19.13 38.71 -26.53
C PRO A 342 20.31 39.65 -26.21
N GLY A 343 21.29 39.69 -27.11
CA GLY A 343 22.60 40.31 -26.83
C GLY A 343 22.67 41.84 -26.90
N GLY A 344 23.75 42.38 -26.31
CA GLY A 344 24.17 43.79 -26.41
C GLY A 344 25.68 43.92 -26.23
N SER A 345 26.40 44.36 -27.26
CA SER A 345 27.87 44.46 -27.28
C SER A 345 28.36 45.90 -27.02
N SER A 346 29.43 46.08 -26.24
CA SER A 346 30.69 46.72 -26.69
C SER A 346 31.56 47.38 -25.58
N ALA A 347 32.86 47.06 -25.61
CA ALA A 347 34.03 47.87 -25.22
C ALA A 347 34.36 48.22 -23.73
N ALA A 348 35.58 47.85 -23.35
CA ALA A 348 36.36 48.23 -22.14
C ALA A 348 37.21 49.53 -22.40
N PRO A 349 38.22 49.97 -21.58
CA PRO A 349 38.85 49.35 -20.38
C PRO A 349 39.31 50.31 -19.22
N VAL A 350 39.98 49.69 -18.20
CA VAL A 350 40.87 50.24 -17.12
C VAL A 350 40.28 51.23 -16.08
N SER A 351 40.67 51.24 -14.78
CA SER A 351 41.83 50.65 -14.06
C SER A 351 41.49 50.38 -12.56
N PRO A 352 42.38 49.80 -11.71
CA PRO A 352 42.00 49.03 -10.51
C PRO A 352 41.98 49.81 -9.18
N ASP A 353 41.27 49.27 -8.17
CA ASP A 353 41.82 48.89 -6.85
C ASP A 353 40.76 48.25 -5.93
N SER A 354 41.22 47.47 -4.93
CA SER A 354 40.50 46.89 -3.77
C SER A 354 39.59 45.65 -3.95
N GLU A 355 39.99 44.59 -3.21
CA GLU A 355 39.17 43.52 -2.60
C GLU A 355 38.36 42.58 -3.52
N SER A 356 39.00 41.47 -3.89
CA SER A 356 38.40 40.31 -4.55
C SER A 356 38.01 39.21 -3.55
N ALA A 357 36.72 39.03 -3.34
CA ALA A 357 36.10 37.77 -2.91
C ALA A 357 34.65 37.77 -3.40
N SER A 358 34.46 37.59 -4.71
CA SER A 358 33.15 37.28 -5.27
C SER A 358 32.86 35.82 -4.98
N GLU A 359 31.85 35.56 -4.16
CA GLU A 359 31.22 34.25 -4.05
C GLU A 359 30.72 33.86 -5.45
N GLU A 360 31.14 32.70 -5.94
CA GLU A 360 30.60 32.12 -7.15
C GLU A 360 29.19 31.58 -6.82
N ASP A 361 28.20 31.92 -7.65
CA ASP A 361 26.84 31.37 -7.55
C ASP A 361 26.87 29.86 -7.86
N ALA A 362 27.22 29.06 -6.86
CA ALA A 362 27.15 27.61 -6.93
C ALA A 362 25.68 27.19 -6.94
N VAL A 363 25.21 26.66 -8.07
CA VAL A 363 23.93 25.94 -8.14
C VAL A 363 24.08 24.69 -7.27
N SER A 364 23.51 24.75 -6.07
CA SER A 364 23.58 23.68 -5.07
C SER A 364 22.66 22.53 -5.47
N SER A 365 23.20 21.52 -6.15
CA SER A 365 22.52 20.24 -6.35
C SER A 365 22.18 19.60 -5.00
N THR A 366 20.97 19.08 -4.86
CA THR A 366 20.43 18.49 -3.63
C THR A 366 20.35 16.96 -3.72
N SER A 367 19.95 16.31 -2.63
CA SER A 367 19.69 14.86 -2.62
C SER A 367 18.48 14.47 -3.49
N GLU A 368 17.52 15.39 -3.58
CA GLU A 368 16.24 15.24 -4.26
C GLU A 368 16.44 15.14 -5.78
N ASP A 369 17.36 15.94 -6.34
CA ASP A 369 17.74 15.95 -7.77
C ASP A 369 18.20 14.57 -8.30
N TYR A 370 18.64 13.68 -7.40
CA TYR A 370 19.22 12.38 -7.73
C TYR A 370 18.46 11.19 -7.13
N GLY A 371 17.30 11.42 -6.51
CA GLY A 371 16.52 10.37 -5.85
C GLY A 371 17.29 9.68 -4.71
N LEU A 372 18.17 10.41 -4.02
CA LEU A 372 18.90 9.91 -2.86
C LEU A 372 18.20 10.33 -1.57
N TRP A 373 18.25 9.47 -0.55
CA TRP A 373 17.78 9.86 0.79
C TRP A 373 18.62 11.00 1.37
N ASN A 374 19.93 11.06 1.07
CA ASN A 374 20.82 12.12 1.52
C ASN A 374 22.06 12.23 0.61
N LEU A 375 22.37 13.42 0.11
CA LEU A 375 23.47 13.66 -0.84
C LEU A 375 24.84 13.61 -0.14
N GLU A 376 24.87 13.96 1.14
CA GLU A 376 26.08 13.87 1.97
C GLU A 376 26.59 12.42 2.07
N TYR A 377 25.64 11.46 2.06
CA TYR A 377 25.87 10.02 2.09
C TYR A 377 25.74 9.44 0.68
N SER A 378 26.42 10.06 -0.28
CA SER A 378 26.48 9.62 -1.67
C SER A 378 27.92 9.35 -2.14
N LEU A 379 28.00 8.57 -3.21
CA LEU A 379 29.21 8.33 -3.97
C LEU A 379 29.05 8.95 -5.35
N TRP A 380 30.12 9.45 -5.93
CA TRP A 380 30.24 10.00 -7.28
C TRP A 380 31.31 9.25 -8.05
N ARG A 381 31.19 9.13 -9.37
CA ARG A 381 32.19 8.47 -10.21
C ARG A 381 32.73 9.42 -11.27
N ASP A 382 34.05 9.44 -11.44
CA ASP A 382 34.71 10.31 -12.41
C ASP A 382 34.14 10.04 -13.83
N GLY A 383 33.55 11.06 -14.46
CA GLY A 383 32.93 10.97 -15.78
C GLY A 383 31.47 10.49 -15.81
N TRP A 384 30.78 10.44 -14.66
CA TRP A 384 29.34 10.18 -14.56
C TRP A 384 28.62 11.40 -13.99
N ASP A 385 27.49 11.77 -14.59
CA ASP A 385 26.75 13.01 -14.28
C ASP A 385 25.76 12.87 -13.10
N SER A 386 25.65 11.68 -12.50
CA SER A 386 24.77 11.39 -11.37
C SER A 386 25.48 10.56 -10.31
N PRO A 387 25.28 10.85 -9.01
CA PRO A 387 25.81 10.04 -7.91
C PRO A 387 25.04 8.71 -7.75
N ALA A 388 25.59 7.83 -6.94
CA ALA A 388 24.91 6.66 -6.41
C ALA A 388 24.79 6.74 -4.89
N GLY A 389 23.63 6.34 -4.35
CA GLY A 389 23.40 6.35 -2.92
C GLY A 389 22.16 5.55 -2.51
N LEU A 390 21.92 5.46 -1.20
CA LEU A 390 20.72 4.81 -0.69
C LEU A 390 19.50 5.70 -0.93
N GLY A 391 18.37 5.07 -1.29
CA GLY A 391 17.15 5.75 -1.75
C GLY A 391 16.88 5.62 -3.25
N MET A 392 17.91 5.34 -4.07
CA MET A 392 17.74 5.12 -5.51
C MET A 392 16.75 3.99 -5.80
N GLN A 393 15.77 4.27 -6.66
CA GLN A 393 14.81 3.28 -7.16
C GLN A 393 15.32 2.48 -8.37
N THR A 394 16.49 2.82 -8.92
CA THR A 394 17.10 2.11 -10.06
C THR A 394 18.27 1.21 -9.64
N SER A 395 18.43 0.10 -10.35
CA SER A 395 19.61 -0.79 -10.27
C SER A 395 20.76 -0.35 -11.18
N THR A 396 20.57 0.67 -12.03
CA THR A 396 21.61 1.23 -12.91
C THR A 396 22.55 2.17 -12.14
N ILE A 397 23.44 1.58 -11.35
CA ILE A 397 24.53 2.30 -10.69
C ILE A 397 25.74 2.34 -11.64
N PHE A 398 26.25 3.52 -11.98
CA PHE A 398 27.60 3.80 -12.53
C PHE A 398 28.15 2.98 -13.73
N PHE A 399 27.37 2.13 -14.39
CA PHE A 399 27.89 1.21 -15.41
C PHE A 399 26.90 1.00 -16.56
N ASP A 400 27.37 1.13 -17.81
CA ASP A 400 26.59 0.85 -19.03
C ASP A 400 26.22 -0.64 -19.21
N ALA A 401 26.85 -1.52 -18.43
CA ALA A 401 26.64 -2.95 -18.45
C ALA A 401 26.13 -3.43 -17.09
N PRO A 402 25.12 -4.34 -17.05
CA PRO A 402 24.60 -4.87 -15.80
C PRO A 402 25.67 -5.67 -15.06
N GLY A 403 25.67 -5.56 -13.73
CA GLY A 403 26.58 -6.30 -12.86
C GLY A 403 26.28 -7.80 -12.84
N THR A 404 27.21 -8.58 -12.33
CA THR A 404 26.97 -10.01 -12.09
C THR A 404 25.99 -10.15 -10.94
N ARG A 405 24.75 -10.58 -11.24
CA ARG A 405 23.70 -10.79 -10.23
C ARG A 405 23.95 -12.10 -9.48
N ILE A 406 24.05 -12.01 -8.16
CA ILE A 406 24.27 -13.14 -7.25
C ILE A 406 23.16 -13.14 -6.20
N GLU A 407 22.32 -14.17 -6.21
CA GLU A 407 21.31 -14.43 -5.18
C GLU A 407 21.96 -15.16 -3.99
N ARG A 408 21.58 -14.78 -2.77
CA ARG A 408 22.07 -15.38 -1.50
C ARG A 408 20.89 -15.82 -0.62
N PRO A 409 20.08 -16.80 -1.07
CA PRO A 409 18.97 -17.32 -0.29
C PRO A 409 19.47 -17.98 1.01
N GLY A 410 18.87 -17.61 2.14
CA GLY A 410 19.23 -18.13 3.46
C GLY A 410 20.46 -17.50 4.13
N GLU A 411 21.01 -16.41 3.58
CA GLU A 411 21.89 -15.52 4.35
C GLU A 411 21.05 -14.76 5.41
N SER A 412 21.65 -14.38 6.54
CA SER A 412 20.95 -14.11 7.81
C SER A 412 19.78 -13.10 7.80
N LEU A 413 18.80 -13.33 8.68
CA LEU A 413 17.70 -12.42 9.04
C LEU A 413 16.96 -11.84 7.82
N THR A 414 16.35 -12.72 7.04
CA THR A 414 15.23 -12.32 6.18
C THR A 414 14.00 -12.08 7.05
N GLN A 415 13.22 -11.05 6.73
CA GLN A 415 11.97 -10.71 7.43
C GLN A 415 10.90 -11.78 7.17
N ASN A 416 10.82 -12.31 5.94
CA ASN A 416 9.85 -13.32 5.55
C ASN A 416 10.53 -14.62 5.08
N GLU A 417 9.70 -15.65 4.93
CA GLU A 417 10.02 -16.85 4.15
C GLU A 417 10.06 -16.46 2.65
N GLU A 418 10.94 -17.09 1.87
CA GLU A 418 11.23 -16.80 0.44
C GLU A 418 11.97 -15.48 0.10
N ASP A 419 12.00 -14.48 1.00
CA ASP A 419 12.88 -13.30 0.88
C ASP A 419 14.38 -13.70 0.75
N TYR A 420 15.19 -12.89 0.08
CA TYR A 420 16.63 -13.12 -0.02
C TYR A 420 17.47 -11.86 -0.21
N TRP A 421 18.74 -11.94 0.18
CA TRP A 421 19.74 -10.94 -0.17
C TRP A 421 20.25 -11.18 -1.59
N LEU A 422 20.35 -10.12 -2.38
CA LEU A 422 21.01 -10.17 -3.69
C LEU A 422 22.17 -9.18 -3.74
N THR A 423 23.15 -9.44 -4.59
CA THR A 423 24.26 -8.52 -4.84
C THR A 423 24.52 -8.44 -6.33
N TYR A 424 24.63 -7.23 -6.86
CA TYR A 424 25.19 -6.98 -8.18
C TYR A 424 26.67 -6.62 -8.00
N GLU A 425 27.56 -7.39 -8.65
CA GLU A 425 29.01 -7.20 -8.58
C GLU A 425 29.58 -6.71 -9.93
N TRP A 426 30.38 -5.65 -9.87
CA TRP A 426 31.21 -5.09 -10.94
C TRP A 426 32.68 -5.07 -10.50
N ASP A 427 33.59 -4.71 -11.40
CA ASP A 427 35.01 -4.60 -11.08
C ASP A 427 35.26 -3.54 -9.98
N GLY A 428 35.66 -4.01 -8.79
CA GLY A 428 35.91 -3.19 -7.60
C GLY A 428 34.68 -2.53 -6.98
N PHE A 429 33.45 -2.88 -7.36
CA PHE A 429 32.23 -2.23 -6.88
C PHE A 429 31.10 -3.25 -6.72
N SER A 430 30.38 -3.22 -5.60
CA SER A 430 29.21 -4.08 -5.39
C SER A 430 28.07 -3.34 -4.71
N ALA A 431 26.84 -3.61 -5.16
CA ALA A 431 25.62 -3.07 -4.60
C ALA A 431 24.73 -4.21 -4.09
N ARG A 432 24.40 -4.18 -2.79
CA ARG A 432 23.59 -5.20 -2.11
C ARG A 432 22.18 -4.70 -1.88
N TYR A 433 21.21 -5.46 -2.36
CA TYR A 433 19.79 -5.19 -2.23
C TYR A 433 19.11 -6.28 -1.40
N TYR A 434 18.05 -5.89 -0.71
CA TYR A 434 17.11 -6.82 -0.08
C TYR A 434 15.98 -7.11 -1.08
N HIS A 435 15.78 -8.37 -1.45
CA HIS A 435 14.63 -8.79 -2.25
C HIS A 435 13.47 -9.17 -1.33
N LEU A 436 12.34 -8.48 -1.50
CA LEU A 436 11.09 -8.81 -0.82
C LEU A 436 10.25 -9.70 -1.75
N ALA A 437 10.12 -10.99 -1.42
CA ALA A 437 9.48 -11.97 -2.29
C ALA A 437 7.97 -11.71 -2.47
N SER A 438 7.32 -11.04 -1.52
CA SER A 438 5.88 -10.76 -1.57
C SER A 438 5.44 -9.83 -2.70
N ASN A 439 6.33 -8.95 -3.17
CA ASN A 439 6.06 -7.99 -4.26
C ASN A 439 7.17 -7.92 -5.31
N GLY A 440 8.23 -8.71 -5.18
CA GLY A 440 9.39 -8.74 -6.08
C GLY A 440 10.32 -7.53 -5.99
N SER A 441 10.11 -6.61 -5.04
CA SER A 441 10.93 -5.39 -4.94
C SER A 441 12.38 -5.68 -4.51
N GLU A 442 13.33 -4.94 -5.07
CA GLU A 442 14.76 -4.96 -4.68
C GLU A 442 15.13 -3.59 -4.07
N THR A 443 15.28 -3.50 -2.73
CA THR A 443 15.67 -2.25 -2.05
C THR A 443 17.16 -2.21 -1.78
N LEU A 444 17.87 -1.20 -2.29
CA LEU A 444 19.31 -1.02 -2.04
C LEU A 444 19.58 -0.78 -0.55
N ARG A 445 20.52 -1.53 0.03
CA ARG A 445 20.90 -1.42 1.46
C ARG A 445 22.36 -1.07 1.70
N THR A 446 23.26 -1.48 0.80
CA THR A 446 24.70 -1.24 0.95
C THR A 446 25.37 -1.11 -0.41
N ILE A 447 26.31 -0.18 -0.53
CA ILE A 447 27.28 -0.11 -1.63
C ILE A 447 28.68 -0.26 -1.02
N ASP A 448 29.50 -1.12 -1.61
CA ASP A 448 30.93 -1.25 -1.32
C ASP A 448 31.75 -0.88 -2.57
N THR A 449 32.81 -0.10 -2.40
CA THR A 449 33.74 0.24 -3.49
C THR A 449 35.21 0.18 -3.05
N THR A 450 36.04 -0.44 -3.90
CA THR A 450 37.50 -0.38 -3.88
C THR A 450 38.05 0.39 -5.08
N ARG A 451 37.18 1.07 -5.84
CA ARG A 451 37.56 1.83 -7.04
C ARG A 451 38.13 3.21 -6.68
N THR A 452 39.21 3.60 -7.35
CA THR A 452 39.87 4.91 -7.19
C THR A 452 39.24 6.02 -8.04
N ASP A 453 38.34 5.67 -8.97
CA ASP A 453 37.54 6.62 -9.76
C ASP A 453 36.18 6.93 -9.11
N VAL A 454 35.97 6.50 -7.85
CA VAL A 454 34.78 6.79 -7.05
C VAL A 454 35.17 7.60 -5.82
N THR A 455 34.40 8.66 -5.55
CA THR A 455 34.63 9.65 -4.48
C THR A 455 33.35 9.88 -3.67
N THR A 456 33.44 10.29 -2.41
CA THR A 456 32.30 10.80 -1.64
C THR A 456 31.95 12.23 -2.03
N GLN A 457 30.81 12.74 -1.55
CA GLN A 457 30.38 14.14 -1.69
C GLN A 457 31.45 15.16 -1.26
N ARG A 458 32.24 14.87 -0.20
CA ARG A 458 33.34 15.75 0.26
C ARG A 458 34.71 15.44 -0.36
N GLY A 459 34.76 14.62 -1.42
CA GLY A 459 35.98 14.43 -2.22
C GLY A 459 36.90 13.27 -1.81
N VAL A 460 36.51 12.45 -0.82
CA VAL A 460 37.34 11.32 -0.34
C VAL A 460 37.17 10.09 -1.24
N ARG A 461 38.28 9.48 -1.66
CA ARG A 461 38.33 8.29 -2.53
C ARG A 461 39.23 7.19 -1.99
N VAL A 462 39.13 6.00 -2.58
CA VAL A 462 40.04 4.88 -2.29
C VAL A 462 41.46 5.26 -2.72
N GLY A 463 42.43 5.07 -1.82
CA GLY A 463 43.81 5.52 -1.96
C GLY A 463 44.18 6.80 -1.20
N ASP A 464 43.20 7.55 -0.69
CA ASP A 464 43.45 8.73 0.15
C ASP A 464 43.96 8.33 1.54
N SER A 465 44.57 9.27 2.27
CA SER A 465 45.09 9.02 3.62
C SER A 465 44.06 9.24 4.72
N ARG A 466 44.32 8.67 5.90
CA ARG A 466 43.60 8.97 7.15
C ARG A 466 43.55 10.48 7.45
N GLU A 467 44.58 11.23 7.07
CA GLU A 467 44.63 12.69 7.25
C GLU A 467 43.64 13.39 6.29
N ASP A 468 43.54 12.94 5.04
CA ASP A 468 42.60 13.47 4.05
C ASP A 468 41.14 13.17 4.45
N VAL A 469 40.86 11.96 4.95
CA VAL A 469 39.53 11.60 5.49
C VAL A 469 39.13 12.53 6.64
N LEU A 470 40.04 12.80 7.59
CA LEU A 470 39.78 13.69 8.73
C LEU A 470 39.78 15.17 8.36
N ALA A 471 40.38 15.56 7.23
CA ALA A 471 40.29 16.91 6.70
C ALA A 471 38.93 17.19 6.05
N ALA A 472 38.38 16.20 5.32
CA ALA A 472 37.05 16.28 4.73
C ALA A 472 35.92 16.05 5.75
N TYR A 473 36.13 15.12 6.69
CA TYR A 473 35.19 14.73 7.75
C TYR A 473 35.83 14.84 9.15
N PRO A 474 36.04 16.07 9.68
CA PRO A 474 36.59 16.27 11.03
C PRO A 474 35.77 15.63 12.16
N GLU A 475 34.49 15.35 11.90
CA GLU A 475 33.57 14.67 12.81
C GLU A 475 33.70 13.13 12.81
N ALA A 476 34.49 12.54 11.91
CA ALA A 476 34.56 11.09 11.76
C ALA A 476 35.03 10.37 13.04
N LYS A 477 34.25 9.37 13.47
CA LYS A 477 34.53 8.50 14.60
C LYS A 477 35.44 7.33 14.19
N SER A 478 36.26 6.87 15.12
CA SER A 478 37.07 5.64 15.01
C SER A 478 36.68 4.56 16.02
N HIS A 479 35.59 4.79 16.77
CA HIS A 479 35.09 3.92 17.82
C HIS A 479 33.57 4.05 17.94
N SER A 480 32.88 2.93 18.10
CA SER A 480 31.44 2.83 18.38
C SER A 480 31.21 1.81 19.50
N ASP A 481 30.45 2.19 20.52
CA ASP A 481 29.98 1.21 21.53
C ASP A 481 28.77 0.41 21.01
N ARG A 482 28.02 0.99 20.06
CA ARG A 482 26.79 0.42 19.47
C ARG A 482 27.07 -0.54 18.31
N ASN A 483 28.10 -0.27 17.52
CA ASN A 483 28.52 -1.04 16.35
C ASN A 483 29.95 -1.58 16.55
N PRO A 484 30.21 -2.54 17.46
CA PRO A 484 31.57 -2.94 17.84
C PRO A 484 32.42 -3.49 16.69
N SER A 485 31.80 -4.01 15.63
CA SER A 485 32.48 -4.49 14.42
C SER A 485 33.31 -3.40 13.72
N LEU A 486 32.89 -2.14 13.80
CA LEU A 486 33.64 -1.01 13.23
C LEU A 486 34.99 -0.78 13.94
N ASN A 487 35.09 -1.20 15.21
CA ASN A 487 36.30 -1.05 16.02
C ASN A 487 37.38 -2.08 15.65
N GLU A 488 36.97 -3.26 15.14
CA GLU A 488 37.89 -4.34 14.78
C GLU A 488 38.53 -4.15 13.39
N GLU A 489 37.83 -3.48 12.47
CA GLU A 489 38.17 -3.35 11.04
C GLU A 489 39.08 -2.15 10.69
N SER A 490 39.59 -1.41 11.69
CA SER A 490 40.33 -0.14 11.50
C SER A 490 39.58 0.88 10.62
N CYS A 491 38.31 1.12 10.96
CA CYS A 491 37.42 2.00 10.23
C CYS A 491 37.43 3.44 10.78
N LEU A 492 37.43 4.45 9.91
CA LEU A 492 36.84 5.76 10.22
C LEU A 492 35.42 5.79 9.68
N TRP A 493 34.49 6.48 10.33
CA TRP A 493 33.11 6.53 9.87
C TRP A 493 32.35 7.79 10.32
N ILE A 494 31.33 8.15 9.56
CA ILE A 494 30.33 9.16 9.90
C ILE A 494 28.93 8.55 9.79
N SER A 495 27.95 9.12 10.48
CA SER A 495 26.53 8.79 10.27
C SER A 495 25.60 9.98 10.51
N GLU A 496 24.38 9.93 9.98
CA GLU A 496 23.38 10.99 10.10
C GLU A 496 23.08 11.36 11.55
N ASP A 497 22.85 10.35 12.40
CA ASP A 497 22.83 10.50 13.85
C ASP A 497 24.16 10.02 14.40
N LEU A 498 25.15 10.90 14.34
CA LEU A 498 26.48 10.65 14.86
C LEU A 498 26.49 10.55 16.39
N GLU A 499 25.51 11.10 17.12
CA GLU A 499 25.48 11.00 18.59
C GLU A 499 25.07 9.58 19.04
N ASN A 500 24.09 8.98 18.35
CA ASN A 500 23.56 7.65 18.67
C ASN A 500 24.15 6.51 17.84
N ASP A 501 25.15 6.78 16.98
CA ASP A 501 25.82 5.84 16.06
C ASP A 501 24.82 5.18 15.06
N GLN A 502 23.88 5.96 14.52
CA GLN A 502 22.75 5.49 13.67
C GLN A 502 22.59 6.27 12.36
N GLY A 503 21.75 5.73 11.47
CA GLY A 503 21.30 6.39 10.23
C GLY A 503 22.15 6.00 9.02
N LEU A 504 22.06 6.75 7.93
CA LEU A 504 22.97 6.57 6.79
C LEU A 504 24.40 6.86 7.23
N ALA A 505 25.34 6.07 6.70
CA ALA A 505 26.72 6.09 7.14
C ALA A 505 27.69 5.86 5.98
N LEU A 506 28.79 6.62 5.99
CA LEU A 506 29.97 6.36 5.17
C LEU A 506 31.06 5.76 6.07
N LEU A 507 31.53 4.58 5.68
CA LEU A 507 32.57 3.81 6.35
C LEU A 507 33.84 3.82 5.49
N PHE A 508 34.95 4.27 6.05
CA PHE A 508 36.27 4.34 5.42
C PHE A 508 37.18 3.30 6.07
N TYR A 509 37.28 2.13 5.45
CA TYR A 509 38.17 1.07 5.92
C TYR A 509 39.60 1.35 5.50
N LEU A 510 40.54 1.24 6.44
CA LEU A 510 41.94 1.61 6.24
C LEU A 510 42.86 0.39 6.22
N ASP A 511 43.84 0.38 5.32
CA ASP A 511 45.05 -0.45 5.44
C ASP A 511 46.20 0.46 5.88
N GLY A 512 46.62 0.32 7.14
CA GLY A 512 47.53 1.26 7.79
C GLY A 512 46.91 2.66 7.91
N ASP A 513 47.35 3.59 7.07
CA ASP A 513 46.89 4.98 6.98
C ASP A 513 46.20 5.29 5.63
N THR A 514 45.91 4.31 4.78
CA THR A 514 45.33 4.51 3.44
C THR A 514 43.95 3.87 3.31
N VAL A 515 42.98 4.58 2.73
CA VAL A 515 41.63 4.07 2.47
C VAL A 515 41.70 2.92 1.47
N ARG A 516 41.36 1.70 1.91
CA ARG A 516 41.31 0.48 1.08
C ARG A 516 39.94 0.23 0.47
N GLN A 517 38.88 0.73 1.10
CA GLN A 517 37.48 0.51 0.72
C GLN A 517 36.62 1.60 1.34
N ILE A 518 35.63 2.07 0.58
CA ILE A 518 34.54 2.92 1.08
C ILE A 518 33.25 2.10 1.02
N THR A 519 32.48 2.13 2.10
CA THR A 519 31.16 1.50 2.17
C THR A 519 30.12 2.53 2.55
N LEU A 520 29.05 2.60 1.77
CA LEU A 520 27.85 3.38 2.07
C LEU A 520 26.76 2.41 2.54
N THR A 521 26.24 2.63 3.74
CA THR A 521 25.26 1.72 4.37
C THR A 521 24.32 2.47 5.32
N ARG A 522 23.45 1.74 6.03
CA ARG A 522 22.66 2.26 7.15
C ARG A 522 23.01 1.51 8.44
N LEU A 523 23.38 2.25 9.49
CA LEU A 523 23.60 1.73 10.85
C LEU A 523 22.27 1.68 11.63
N LEU A 524 22.13 0.68 12.52
CA LEU A 524 20.89 0.33 13.23
C LEU A 524 20.89 0.77 14.70
#